data_AF-A0A3E2W4V1-F1
#
_entry.id   AF-A0A3E2W4V1-F1
#
_cell.length_a   1.000
_cell.length_b   1.000
_cell.length_c   1.000
_cell.angle_alpha   90.00
_cell.angle_beta   90.00
_cell.angle_gamma   90.00
#
_symmetry.space_group_name_H-M   'P 1'
#
loop_
_entity.id
_entity.type
_entity.pdbx_description
1 polymer ?
#
loop_
_entity_poly.entity_id
_entity_poly.type
_entity_poly.pdbx_seq_one_letter_code
_entity_poly.pdbx_strand_id
1 'polypeptide(L)'
;MGFFTRTAMDALMKTSHPEINRRQCWNLHPHRKPCTTCKDICPYGEEIFTRPNLVKDWDPCTDCGLCVSACRSGCIAPSPEQVQRDTAAADSDSDTIWIGCEKSSRKNTVVRSCICALSWEALAYLALNKKIVLDLTPCGQCENDLCAEQLRKELTRLVDFFGQPMFEARFSLAYEEKEYPYHVQELTRREMLEQVSHGSKSGTKKLLQMLPGLRSEEDSGVDFRLLLHQRTKQLKAAMETPLQYGYYMPKFTDNCFGCGRCEKACRANALKFEEMPNGQTRMVLTPWKCSECGVCMNVCSNKGFDGMKLYQLTTLGPVVLYKCTKTLCKQCGKPIAPDSAEGLCSVCRIKARTLKRQEEARQRAEQLKAERAAKAAEEAAKAAENAAETAAEATAEAAAQTAETAAALPETIPAGQSAAPANVTAPALGEPVSE
;
A
#
# COMPACT_ATOMS: atom_id res chain seq x y z
N MET A 1 -4.82 -17.36 13.47
CA MET A 1 -5.22 -18.47 12.58
C MET A 1 -4.38 -18.41 11.32
N GLY A 2 -3.85 -19.55 10.85
CA GLY A 2 -3.13 -19.63 9.58
C GLY A 2 -4.08 -19.42 8.40
N PHE A 3 -3.56 -19.00 7.25
CA PHE A 3 -4.35 -18.78 6.02
C PHE A 3 -5.23 -19.99 5.71
N PHE A 4 -4.66 -21.20 5.71
CA PHE A 4 -5.35 -22.47 5.48
C PHE A 4 -6.51 -22.76 6.47
N THR A 5 -6.34 -22.46 7.75
CA THR A 5 -7.41 -22.69 8.76
C THR A 5 -8.58 -21.73 8.59
N ARG A 6 -8.32 -20.50 8.11
CA ARG A 6 -9.39 -19.53 7.85
C ARG A 6 -10.15 -19.88 6.58
N THR A 7 -9.45 -20.18 5.49
CA THR A 7 -10.07 -20.58 4.21
C THR A 7 -10.90 -21.86 4.34
N ALA A 8 -10.45 -22.82 5.15
CA ALA A 8 -11.22 -24.04 5.42
C ALA A 8 -12.49 -23.76 6.27
N MET A 9 -12.43 -22.84 7.23
CA MET A 9 -13.59 -22.43 8.02
C MET A 9 -14.59 -21.61 7.19
N ASP A 10 -14.12 -20.68 6.36
CA ASP A 10 -14.93 -19.86 5.46
C ASP A 10 -15.68 -20.73 4.43
N ALA A 11 -14.99 -21.74 3.87
CA ALA A 11 -15.59 -22.73 2.97
C ALA A 11 -16.61 -23.65 3.66
N LEU A 12 -16.38 -24.01 4.93
CA LEU A 12 -17.33 -24.80 5.74
C LEU A 12 -18.56 -23.97 6.17
N MET A 13 -18.41 -22.65 6.32
CA MET A 13 -19.45 -21.75 6.81
C MET A 13 -20.20 -20.99 5.70
N LYS A 14 -19.92 -21.24 4.41
CA LYS A 14 -20.54 -20.51 3.27
C LYS A 14 -20.51 -19.00 3.50
N THR A 15 -19.35 -18.46 3.87
CA THR A 15 -19.21 -17.02 4.10
C THR A 15 -19.35 -16.27 2.78
N SER A 16 -20.59 -15.90 2.44
CA SER A 16 -20.92 -15.02 1.31
C SER A 16 -20.64 -13.57 1.69
N HIS A 17 -19.39 -13.24 1.99
CA HIS A 17 -18.99 -11.86 2.22
C HIS A 17 -17.69 -11.53 1.49
N PRO A 18 -17.46 -10.25 1.13
CA PRO A 18 -16.22 -9.82 0.53
C PRO A 18 -14.99 -10.06 1.42
N GLU A 19 -13.81 -10.08 0.82
CA GLU A 19 -12.54 -10.20 1.55
C GLU A 19 -11.79 -8.87 1.63
N ILE A 20 -11.11 -8.61 2.77
CA ILE A 20 -10.25 -7.43 2.92
C ILE A 20 -8.78 -7.75 2.71
N ASN A 21 -8.21 -7.16 1.66
CA ASN A 21 -6.78 -7.02 1.48
C ASN A 21 -6.27 -5.77 2.21
N ARG A 22 -5.95 -5.93 3.50
CA ARG A 22 -5.49 -4.84 4.39
C ARG A 22 -4.35 -4.01 3.76
N ARG A 23 -3.44 -4.65 3.04
CA ARG A 23 -2.28 -3.96 2.42
C ARG A 23 -2.70 -2.92 1.38
N GLN A 24 -3.85 -3.10 0.75
CA GLN A 24 -4.37 -2.20 -0.27
C GLN A 24 -5.31 -1.11 0.30
N CYS A 25 -5.62 -1.14 1.60
CA CYS A 25 -6.48 -0.13 2.22
C CYS A 25 -5.78 1.24 2.22
N TRP A 26 -6.42 2.25 1.63
CA TRP A 26 -5.93 3.63 1.63
C TRP A 26 -5.64 4.14 3.05
N ASN A 27 -6.50 3.78 4.01
CA ASN A 27 -6.38 4.24 5.40
C ASN A 27 -5.16 3.68 6.13
N LEU A 28 -4.57 2.58 5.66
CA LEU A 28 -3.37 1.98 6.24
C LEU A 28 -2.08 2.52 5.62
N HIS A 29 -2.17 3.48 4.68
CA HIS A 29 -1.03 4.26 4.19
C HIS A 29 -0.92 5.59 4.93
N PRO A 30 0.27 6.19 5.07
CA PRO A 30 0.41 7.57 5.56
C PRO A 30 -0.22 8.55 4.56
N HIS A 31 -1.32 9.18 4.93
CA HIS A 31 -2.07 10.10 4.07
C HIS A 31 -2.79 11.14 4.93
N ARG A 32 -3.13 12.30 4.34
CA ARG A 32 -3.69 13.44 5.09
C ARG A 32 -5.19 13.34 5.36
N LYS A 33 -5.95 12.67 4.49
CA LYS A 33 -7.42 12.64 4.54
C LYS A 33 -7.95 11.21 4.59
N PRO A 34 -8.65 10.81 5.66
CA PRO A 34 -9.22 9.48 5.76
C PRO A 34 -10.18 9.16 4.60
N CYS A 35 -10.19 7.91 4.16
CA CYS A 35 -11.16 7.36 3.22
C CYS A 35 -12.30 6.66 3.98
N THR A 36 -13.55 6.96 3.63
CA THR A 36 -14.77 6.35 4.22
C THR A 36 -15.67 5.71 3.17
N THR A 37 -15.28 5.72 1.89
CA THR A 37 -16.15 5.37 0.75
C THR A 37 -16.86 4.02 0.89
N CYS A 38 -16.16 2.97 1.34
CA CYS A 38 -16.78 1.64 1.52
C CYS A 38 -17.77 1.59 2.70
N LYS A 39 -17.53 2.42 3.72
CA LYS A 39 -18.41 2.58 4.87
C LYS A 39 -19.66 3.34 4.46
N ASP A 40 -19.47 4.46 3.77
CA ASP A 40 -20.55 5.38 3.40
C ASP A 40 -21.52 4.76 2.39
N ILE A 41 -21.04 3.94 1.44
CA ILE A 41 -21.90 3.29 0.45
C ILE A 41 -22.60 2.02 0.99
N CYS A 42 -22.12 1.47 2.10
CA CYS A 42 -22.65 0.22 2.62
C CYS A 42 -23.90 0.50 3.46
N PRO A 43 -25.04 -0.19 3.21
CA PRO A 43 -26.24 -0.04 4.04
C PRO A 43 -26.00 -0.35 5.52
N TYR A 44 -25.06 -1.25 5.80
CA TYR A 44 -24.65 -1.67 7.15
C TYR A 44 -23.24 -1.16 7.49
N GLY A 45 -22.85 0.00 6.95
CA GLY A 45 -21.47 0.48 7.01
C GLY A 45 -20.95 0.69 8.44
N GLU A 46 -21.81 1.18 9.35
CA GLU A 46 -21.49 1.40 10.76
C GLU A 46 -21.37 0.08 11.56
N GLU A 47 -22.13 -0.96 11.17
CA GLU A 47 -22.01 -2.28 11.82
C GLU A 47 -20.82 -3.08 11.28
N ILE A 48 -20.51 -2.95 9.97
CA ILE A 48 -19.49 -3.76 9.31
C ILE A 48 -18.09 -3.15 9.42
N PHE A 49 -17.94 -1.84 9.20
CA PHE A 49 -16.62 -1.22 9.09
C PHE A 49 -16.27 -0.38 10.31
N THR A 50 -15.06 -0.59 10.84
CA THR A 50 -14.54 0.16 11.98
C THR A 50 -13.07 0.52 11.84
N ARG A 51 -12.61 1.50 12.61
CA ARG A 51 -11.19 1.84 12.76
C ARG A 51 -10.71 1.45 14.16
N PRO A 52 -9.47 0.95 14.30
CA PRO A 52 -8.45 0.76 13.26
C PRO A 52 -8.53 -0.58 12.50
N ASN A 53 -9.46 -1.46 12.86
CA ASN A 53 -9.45 -2.87 12.44
C ASN A 53 -9.96 -3.14 11.01
N LEU A 54 -10.49 -2.12 10.32
CA LEU A 54 -11.17 -2.16 9.01
C LEU A 54 -12.52 -2.86 9.06
N VAL A 55 -12.60 -4.07 9.62
CA VAL A 55 -13.86 -4.81 9.84
C VAL A 55 -14.15 -4.90 11.34
N LYS A 56 -15.40 -4.69 11.71
CA LYS A 56 -15.96 -4.96 13.03
C LYS A 56 -16.62 -6.34 13.03
N ASP A 57 -17.56 -6.56 12.13
CA ASP A 57 -18.36 -7.78 12.02
C ASP A 57 -18.86 -7.98 10.58
N TRP A 58 -18.92 -9.21 10.08
CA TRP A 58 -19.50 -9.53 8.77
C TRP A 58 -20.91 -10.08 8.86
N ASP A 59 -21.42 -10.40 10.05
CA ASP A 59 -22.77 -10.96 10.23
C ASP A 59 -23.89 -10.16 9.55
N PRO A 60 -23.85 -8.80 9.51
CA PRO A 60 -24.86 -8.01 8.79
C PRO A 60 -24.71 -8.01 7.25
N CYS A 61 -23.65 -8.63 6.71
CA CYS A 61 -23.33 -8.55 5.28
C CYS A 61 -24.30 -9.38 4.44
N THR A 62 -24.83 -8.75 3.38
CA THR A 62 -25.75 -9.39 2.42
C THR A 62 -25.10 -9.77 1.09
N ASP A 63 -23.76 -9.74 1.01
CA ASP A 63 -23.02 -9.96 -0.23
C ASP A 63 -23.45 -9.02 -1.38
N CYS A 64 -23.94 -7.81 -1.05
CA CYS A 64 -24.55 -6.92 -2.03
C CYS A 64 -23.55 -6.35 -3.05
N GLY A 65 -22.24 -6.32 -2.74
CA GLY A 65 -21.18 -5.89 -3.66
C GLY A 65 -20.93 -4.38 -3.76
N LEU A 66 -21.74 -3.53 -3.11
CA LEU A 66 -21.59 -2.07 -3.18
C LEU A 66 -20.21 -1.57 -2.73
N CYS A 67 -19.70 -2.12 -1.63
CA CYS A 67 -18.38 -1.76 -1.12
C CYS A 67 -17.24 -2.23 -2.04
N VAL A 68 -17.45 -3.30 -2.83
CA VAL A 68 -16.48 -3.79 -3.82
C VAL A 68 -16.39 -2.81 -4.99
N SER A 69 -17.52 -2.43 -5.60
CA SER A 69 -17.53 -1.41 -6.67
C SER A 69 -16.94 -0.08 -6.19
N ALA A 70 -17.29 0.38 -4.98
CA ALA A 70 -16.81 1.66 -4.48
C ALA A 70 -15.33 1.68 -4.10
N CYS A 71 -14.71 0.52 -3.81
CA CYS A 71 -13.34 0.45 -3.33
C CYS A 71 -12.31 0.58 -4.46
N ARG A 72 -12.04 1.83 -4.87
CA ARG A 72 -11.05 2.10 -5.95
C ARG A 72 -9.67 1.49 -5.71
N SER A 73 -9.23 1.38 -4.45
CA SER A 73 -7.90 0.83 -4.17
C SER A 73 -7.80 -0.69 -4.36
N GLY A 74 -8.92 -1.41 -4.50
CA GLY A 74 -8.98 -2.88 -4.54
C GLY A 74 -8.84 -3.52 -3.15
N CYS A 75 -8.98 -2.74 -2.08
CA CYS A 75 -8.90 -3.26 -0.72
C CYS A 75 -9.98 -4.28 -0.40
N ILE A 76 -11.16 -4.14 -0.98
CA ILE A 76 -12.27 -5.07 -0.80
C ILE A 76 -12.37 -5.91 -2.07
N ALA A 77 -11.98 -7.18 -1.97
CA ALA A 77 -12.10 -8.15 -3.04
C ALA A 77 -13.49 -8.79 -2.99
N PRO A 78 -14.13 -9.05 -4.15
CA PRO A 78 -15.42 -9.73 -4.18
C PRO A 78 -15.32 -11.15 -3.63
N SER A 79 -16.43 -11.64 -3.07
CA SER A 79 -16.58 -13.07 -2.74
C SER A 79 -16.62 -13.90 -4.02
N PRO A 80 -16.23 -15.19 -3.98
CA PRO A 80 -16.38 -16.10 -5.11
C PRO A 80 -17.82 -16.16 -5.65
N GLU A 81 -18.81 -16.13 -4.76
CA GLU A 81 -20.23 -16.12 -5.09
C GLU A 81 -20.63 -14.85 -5.84
N GLN A 82 -20.13 -13.69 -5.41
CA GLN A 82 -20.37 -12.44 -6.14
C GLN A 82 -19.77 -12.51 -7.54
N VAL A 83 -18.52 -12.98 -7.67
CA VAL A 83 -17.85 -13.09 -8.97
C VAL A 83 -18.66 -13.99 -9.90
N GLN A 84 -19.03 -15.18 -9.44
CA GLN A 84 -19.83 -16.12 -10.20
C GLN A 84 -21.17 -15.49 -10.62
N ARG A 85 -21.88 -14.85 -9.69
CA ARG A 85 -23.18 -14.22 -9.95
C ARG A 85 -23.09 -13.10 -10.99
N ASP A 86 -22.04 -12.29 -10.91
CA ASP A 86 -21.88 -11.11 -11.77
C ASP A 86 -21.28 -11.47 -13.14
N THR A 87 -20.63 -12.64 -13.29
CA THR A 87 -19.97 -13.03 -14.57
C THR A 87 -20.68 -14.15 -15.32
N ALA A 88 -21.51 -14.97 -14.67
CA ALA A 88 -22.13 -16.15 -15.27
C ALA A 88 -22.96 -15.84 -16.54
N ALA A 89 -23.54 -14.63 -16.64
CA ALA A 89 -24.30 -14.24 -17.81
C ALA A 89 -23.46 -14.15 -19.10
N ALA A 90 -22.12 -14.05 -18.99
CA ALA A 90 -21.22 -14.10 -20.13
C ALA A 90 -21.31 -15.43 -20.89
N ASP A 91 -21.59 -16.53 -20.18
CA ASP A 91 -21.61 -17.89 -20.73
C ASP A 91 -23.01 -18.34 -21.21
N SER A 92 -24.04 -17.51 -21.05
CA SER A 92 -25.40 -17.84 -21.52
C SER A 92 -25.49 -17.95 -23.06
N ASP A 93 -26.61 -18.44 -23.60
CA ASP A 93 -26.80 -18.50 -25.06
C ASP A 93 -27.36 -17.19 -25.67
N SER A 94 -27.81 -16.24 -24.85
CA SER A 94 -28.37 -14.98 -25.36
C SER A 94 -27.29 -14.03 -25.87
N ASP A 95 -27.54 -13.30 -26.96
CA ASP A 95 -26.59 -12.30 -27.48
C ASP A 95 -26.56 -11.00 -26.67
N THR A 96 -27.61 -10.76 -25.88
CA THR A 96 -27.78 -9.58 -25.04
C THR A 96 -27.96 -9.97 -23.59
N ILE A 97 -27.28 -9.27 -22.68
CA ILE A 97 -27.43 -9.39 -21.23
C ILE A 97 -28.22 -8.18 -20.73
N TRP A 98 -29.37 -8.43 -20.10
CA TRP A 98 -30.14 -7.40 -19.42
C TRP A 98 -29.75 -7.35 -17.95
N ILE A 99 -29.34 -6.19 -17.47
CA ILE A 99 -28.91 -5.99 -16.08
C ILE A 99 -29.81 -4.93 -15.45
N GLY A 100 -30.47 -5.28 -14.35
CA GLY A 100 -31.34 -4.35 -13.62
C GLY A 100 -31.23 -4.52 -12.11
N CYS A 101 -31.90 -3.64 -11.38
CA CYS A 101 -32.04 -3.78 -9.93
C CYS A 101 -33.34 -4.49 -9.54
N GLU A 102 -33.46 -4.91 -8.29
CA GLU A 102 -34.67 -5.54 -7.72
C GLU A 102 -35.94 -4.67 -7.84
N LYS A 103 -35.80 -3.35 -7.99
CA LYS A 103 -36.92 -2.43 -8.21
C LYS A 103 -37.38 -2.36 -9.67
N SER A 104 -36.68 -3.01 -10.58
CA SER A 104 -37.06 -3.06 -12.00
C SER A 104 -38.32 -3.90 -12.21
N SER A 105 -39.24 -3.38 -13.02
CA SER A 105 -40.41 -4.08 -13.54
C SER A 105 -40.07 -5.04 -14.70
N ARG A 106 -38.86 -4.93 -15.28
CA ARG A 106 -38.43 -5.72 -16.44
C ARG A 106 -37.86 -7.07 -16.03
N LYS A 107 -38.00 -8.06 -16.92
CA LYS A 107 -37.33 -9.36 -16.80
C LYS A 107 -35.86 -9.22 -17.21
N ASN A 108 -35.00 -8.92 -16.25
CA ASN A 108 -33.56 -8.81 -16.45
C ASN A 108 -32.87 -10.19 -16.28
N THR A 109 -31.84 -10.44 -17.09
CA THR A 109 -30.99 -11.64 -17.01
C THR A 109 -30.18 -11.68 -15.72
N VAL A 110 -29.66 -10.52 -15.32
CA VAL A 110 -28.92 -10.32 -14.07
C VAL A 110 -29.67 -9.29 -13.24
N VAL A 111 -30.06 -9.68 -12.03
CA VAL A 111 -30.75 -8.82 -11.07
C VAL A 111 -29.88 -8.67 -9.83
N ARG A 112 -29.66 -7.44 -9.39
CA ARG A 112 -28.93 -7.09 -8.16
C ARG A 112 -29.77 -6.18 -7.29
N SER A 113 -29.43 -6.04 -6.01
CA SER A 113 -30.08 -5.04 -5.14
C SER A 113 -29.87 -3.61 -5.66
N CYS A 114 -28.71 -3.36 -6.29
CA CYS A 114 -28.46 -2.16 -7.08
C CYS A 114 -27.52 -2.49 -8.24
N ILE A 115 -27.70 -1.84 -9.39
CA ILE A 115 -26.78 -1.95 -10.55
C ILE A 115 -25.38 -1.44 -10.16
N CYS A 116 -25.31 -0.47 -9.24
CA CYS A 116 -24.06 0.05 -8.68
C CYS A 116 -23.22 -1.03 -7.96
N ALA A 117 -23.76 -2.22 -7.69
CA ALA A 117 -22.96 -3.31 -7.14
C ALA A 117 -21.91 -3.85 -8.14
N LEU A 118 -22.15 -3.70 -9.44
CA LEU A 118 -21.21 -4.15 -10.47
C LEU A 118 -20.13 -3.10 -10.68
N SER A 119 -18.86 -3.48 -10.50
CA SER A 119 -17.74 -2.60 -10.83
C SER A 119 -17.61 -2.43 -12.35
N TRP A 120 -16.96 -1.35 -12.79
CA TRP A 120 -16.67 -1.14 -14.20
C TRP A 120 -15.87 -2.30 -14.81
N GLU A 121 -15.02 -2.99 -14.04
CA GLU A 121 -14.28 -4.16 -14.54
C GLU A 121 -15.22 -5.33 -14.85
N ALA A 122 -16.22 -5.59 -13.99
CA ALA A 122 -17.22 -6.62 -14.23
C ALA A 122 -18.08 -6.29 -15.46
N LEU A 123 -18.56 -5.05 -15.55
CA LEU A 123 -19.35 -4.57 -16.69
C LEU A 123 -18.53 -4.59 -17.99
N ALA A 124 -17.26 -4.19 -17.95
CA ALA A 124 -16.37 -4.25 -19.11
C ALA A 124 -16.13 -5.69 -19.55
N TYR A 125 -15.92 -6.61 -18.61
CA TYR A 125 -15.77 -8.03 -18.92
C TYR A 125 -17.02 -8.59 -19.62
N LEU A 126 -18.21 -8.31 -19.09
CA LEU A 126 -19.47 -8.73 -19.72
C LEU A 126 -19.63 -8.10 -21.13
N ALA A 127 -19.31 -6.83 -21.30
CA ALA A 127 -19.46 -6.09 -22.56
C ALA A 127 -18.50 -6.56 -23.66
N LEU A 128 -17.35 -7.13 -23.28
CA LEU A 128 -16.42 -7.78 -24.19
C LEU A 128 -16.87 -9.17 -24.64
N ASN A 129 -17.88 -9.73 -23.99
CA ASN A 129 -18.51 -10.98 -24.40
C ASN A 129 -19.80 -10.70 -25.20
N LYS A 130 -20.65 -9.79 -24.72
CA LYS A 130 -22.02 -9.58 -25.23
C LYS A 130 -22.45 -8.13 -25.19
N LYS A 131 -23.55 -7.81 -25.86
CA LYS A 131 -24.20 -6.50 -25.71
C LYS A 131 -24.89 -6.43 -24.34
N ILE A 132 -24.75 -5.30 -23.65
CA ILE A 132 -25.37 -5.06 -22.34
C ILE A 132 -26.49 -4.05 -22.49
N VAL A 133 -27.63 -4.34 -21.87
CA VAL A 133 -28.67 -3.36 -21.61
C VAL A 133 -28.72 -3.11 -20.11
N LEU A 134 -28.45 -1.88 -19.69
CA LEU A 134 -28.60 -1.46 -18.30
C LEU A 134 -29.99 -0.85 -18.13
N ASP A 135 -30.81 -1.47 -17.31
CA ASP A 135 -32.15 -0.97 -17.00
C ASP A 135 -32.09 0.06 -15.87
N LEU A 136 -32.00 1.33 -16.27
CA LEU A 136 -31.92 2.48 -15.38
C LEU A 136 -33.29 3.10 -15.11
N THR A 137 -34.38 2.51 -15.60
CA THR A 137 -35.76 2.98 -15.38
C THR A 137 -36.03 3.31 -13.90
N PRO A 138 -35.68 2.44 -12.93
CA PRO A 138 -35.92 2.74 -11.52
C PRO A 138 -34.99 3.82 -10.93
N CYS A 139 -33.86 4.10 -11.59
CA CYS A 139 -32.86 5.04 -11.08
C CYS A 139 -33.31 6.50 -11.17
N GLY A 140 -34.20 6.85 -12.10
CA GLY A 140 -34.70 8.22 -12.28
C GLY A 140 -35.51 8.76 -11.10
N GLN A 141 -36.07 7.88 -10.27
CA GLN A 141 -36.86 8.22 -9.07
C GLN A 141 -36.26 7.61 -7.79
N CYS A 142 -35.00 7.15 -7.85
CA CYS A 142 -34.36 6.48 -6.72
C CYS A 142 -33.75 7.49 -5.75
N GLU A 143 -34.07 7.37 -4.46
CA GLU A 143 -33.56 8.23 -3.38
C GLU A 143 -32.11 7.91 -2.95
N ASN A 144 -31.45 6.93 -3.59
CA ASN A 144 -30.10 6.53 -3.24
C ASN A 144 -29.05 7.31 -4.06
N ASP A 145 -28.84 8.57 -3.68
CA ASP A 145 -27.92 9.48 -4.37
C ASP A 145 -26.48 8.97 -4.42
N LEU A 146 -26.01 8.31 -3.35
CA LEU A 146 -24.65 7.76 -3.28
C LEU A 146 -24.44 6.66 -4.32
N CYS A 147 -25.39 5.73 -4.45
CA CYS A 147 -25.32 4.70 -5.48
C CYS A 147 -25.44 5.29 -6.89
N ALA A 148 -26.27 6.31 -7.08
CA ALA A 148 -26.39 6.99 -8.36
C ALA A 148 -25.09 7.71 -8.76
N GLU A 149 -24.43 8.40 -7.82
CA GLU A 149 -23.13 9.04 -8.06
C GLU A 149 -22.03 8.02 -8.36
N GLN A 150 -21.98 6.92 -7.61
CA GLN A 150 -21.01 5.86 -7.86
C GLN A 150 -21.25 5.19 -9.22
N LEU A 151 -22.49 4.85 -9.57
CA LEU A 151 -22.82 4.30 -10.88
C LEU A 151 -22.40 5.23 -12.03
N ARG A 152 -22.59 6.55 -11.89
CA ARG A 152 -22.09 7.54 -12.88
C ARG A 152 -20.57 7.46 -13.04
N LYS A 153 -19.81 7.30 -11.95
CA LYS A 153 -18.35 7.13 -12.01
C LYS A 153 -17.95 5.85 -12.76
N GLU A 154 -18.66 4.74 -12.51
CA GLU A 154 -18.44 3.47 -13.22
C GLU A 154 -18.71 3.63 -14.73
N LEU A 155 -19.84 4.28 -15.09
CA LEU A 155 -20.20 4.54 -16.49
C LEU A 155 -19.19 5.46 -17.18
N THR A 156 -18.76 6.55 -16.54
CA THR A 156 -17.70 7.40 -17.08
C THR A 156 -16.41 6.60 -17.30
N ARG A 157 -16.02 5.77 -16.33
CA ARG A 157 -14.82 4.94 -16.47
C ARG A 157 -14.93 3.92 -17.60
N LEU A 158 -16.12 3.36 -17.85
CA LEU A 158 -16.41 2.48 -18.99
C LEU A 158 -16.27 3.22 -20.32
N VAL A 159 -16.77 4.46 -20.41
CA VAL A 159 -16.57 5.32 -21.60
C VAL A 159 -15.08 5.59 -21.82
N ASP A 160 -14.33 5.92 -20.76
CA ASP A 160 -12.88 6.11 -20.87
C ASP A 160 -12.16 4.83 -21.30
N PHE A 161 -12.63 3.66 -20.85
CA PHE A 161 -12.05 2.36 -21.16
C PHE A 161 -12.30 1.94 -22.61
N PHE A 162 -13.54 2.01 -23.08
CA PHE A 162 -13.92 1.57 -24.43
C PHE A 162 -13.73 2.65 -25.50
N GLY A 163 -13.73 3.92 -25.10
CA GLY A 163 -14.01 5.03 -26.00
C GLY A 163 -15.51 5.11 -26.33
N GLN A 164 -15.97 6.29 -26.71
CA GLN A 164 -17.39 6.56 -26.96
C GLN A 164 -18.03 5.62 -28.01
N PRO A 165 -17.44 5.38 -29.20
CA PRO A 165 -18.10 4.56 -30.23
C PRO A 165 -18.30 3.10 -29.80
N MET A 166 -17.33 2.52 -29.09
CA MET A 166 -17.43 1.13 -28.64
C MET A 166 -18.34 1.00 -27.43
N PHE A 167 -18.37 2.01 -26.55
CA PHE A 167 -19.32 2.06 -25.46
C PHE A 167 -20.76 2.05 -25.98
N GLU A 168 -21.10 2.94 -26.93
CA GLU A 168 -22.45 3.01 -27.53
C GLU A 168 -22.82 1.74 -28.31
N ALA A 169 -21.84 1.07 -28.92
CA ALA A 169 -22.08 -0.21 -29.61
C ALA A 169 -22.36 -1.37 -28.64
N ARG A 170 -21.78 -1.34 -27.43
CA ARG A 170 -21.87 -2.43 -26.45
C ARG A 170 -22.88 -2.21 -25.34
N PHE A 171 -23.20 -0.97 -25.02
CA PHE A 171 -24.11 -0.60 -23.94
C PHE A 171 -25.35 0.10 -24.50
N SER A 172 -26.51 -0.26 -23.97
CA SER A 172 -27.74 0.50 -24.13
C SER A 172 -28.28 0.84 -22.75
N LEU A 173 -28.48 2.13 -22.49
CA LEU A 173 -28.96 2.63 -21.21
C LEU A 173 -30.47 2.86 -21.33
N ALA A 174 -31.27 1.98 -20.73
CA ALA A 174 -32.73 2.08 -20.80
C ALA A 174 -33.23 2.94 -19.65
N TYR A 175 -33.63 4.18 -19.93
CA TYR A 175 -34.21 5.10 -18.95
C TYR A 175 -35.74 5.06 -18.93
N GLU A 176 -36.36 4.69 -20.05
CA GLU A 176 -37.82 4.56 -20.18
C GLU A 176 -38.24 3.14 -20.57
N GLU A 177 -39.40 2.70 -20.11
CA GLU A 177 -39.94 1.37 -20.43
C GLU A 177 -40.19 1.20 -21.94
N LYS A 178 -40.65 2.26 -22.60
CA LYS A 178 -41.11 2.25 -23.99
C LYS A 178 -39.99 2.30 -25.03
N GLU A 179 -38.80 2.76 -24.64
CA GLU A 179 -37.68 2.99 -25.57
C GLU A 179 -36.98 1.68 -25.99
N TYR A 180 -37.14 0.62 -25.21
CA TYR A 180 -36.55 -0.70 -25.47
C TYR A 180 -37.55 -1.84 -25.18
N PRO A 181 -38.50 -2.16 -26.07
CA PRO A 181 -39.39 -3.30 -25.88
C PRO A 181 -38.63 -4.62 -25.99
N TYR A 182 -38.74 -5.43 -24.94
CA TYR A 182 -38.10 -6.74 -24.81
C TYR A 182 -38.61 -7.69 -25.90
N HIS A 183 -37.71 -8.11 -26.81
CA HIS A 183 -37.99 -9.21 -27.74
C HIS A 183 -37.57 -10.52 -27.08
N VAL A 184 -38.48 -11.17 -26.37
CA VAL A 184 -38.41 -12.62 -26.25
C VAL A 184 -39.30 -13.19 -27.33
N GLN A 185 -38.65 -13.77 -28.34
CA GLN A 185 -39.29 -14.88 -29.05
C GLN A 185 -39.51 -15.95 -27.98
N GLU A 186 -40.74 -16.05 -27.48
CA GLU A 186 -41.17 -17.19 -26.69
C GLU A 186 -41.12 -18.39 -27.62
N LEU A 187 -39.96 -19.08 -27.65
CA LEU A 187 -39.82 -20.34 -28.35
C LEU A 187 -40.88 -21.28 -27.79
N THR A 188 -41.82 -21.65 -28.63
CA THR A 188 -42.87 -22.59 -28.27
C THR A 188 -42.23 -23.93 -27.93
N ARG A 189 -42.84 -24.72 -27.04
CA ARG A 189 -42.35 -26.07 -26.67
C ARG A 189 -41.98 -26.95 -27.89
N ARG A 190 -42.58 -26.68 -29.04
CA ARG A 190 -42.35 -27.39 -30.31
C ARG A 190 -41.03 -27.00 -30.99
N GLU A 191 -40.65 -25.72 -30.96
CA GLU A 191 -39.36 -25.23 -31.48
C GLU A 191 -38.18 -25.66 -30.58
N MET A 192 -38.43 -25.79 -29.27
CA MET A 192 -37.46 -26.32 -28.31
C MET A 192 -37.13 -27.80 -28.57
N LEU A 193 -38.10 -28.59 -29.06
CA LEU A 193 -37.92 -30.00 -29.44
C LEU A 193 -37.23 -30.17 -30.80
N GLU A 194 -37.43 -29.23 -31.74
CA GLU A 194 -36.75 -29.25 -33.04
C GLU A 194 -35.25 -28.93 -32.94
N GLN A 195 -34.84 -28.01 -32.05
CA GLN A 195 -33.42 -27.69 -31.85
C GLN A 195 -32.60 -28.80 -31.18
N VAL A 196 -33.23 -29.70 -30.41
CA VAL A 196 -32.57 -30.88 -29.81
C VAL A 196 -32.22 -31.92 -30.88
N SER A 197 -32.93 -31.93 -32.01
CA SER A 197 -32.75 -32.93 -33.09
C SER A 197 -31.57 -32.66 -34.03
N HIS A 198 -31.05 -31.43 -34.08
CA HIS A 198 -29.98 -31.03 -35.02
C HIS A 198 -28.57 -30.86 -34.40
N GLY A 199 -28.42 -31.11 -33.10
CA GLY A 199 -27.23 -30.75 -32.31
C GLY A 199 -26.06 -31.73 -32.30
N SER A 200 -25.84 -32.58 -33.31
CA SER A 200 -24.79 -33.64 -33.24
C SER A 200 -23.44 -33.31 -33.90
N LYS A 201 -23.25 -32.14 -34.55
CA LYS A 201 -21.97 -31.82 -35.23
C LYS A 201 -21.34 -30.47 -34.88
N SER A 202 -22.04 -29.61 -34.13
CA SER A 202 -21.49 -28.35 -33.57
C SER A 202 -21.07 -28.48 -32.09
N GLY A 203 -21.43 -29.59 -31.46
CA GLY A 203 -21.21 -29.83 -30.03
C GLY A 203 -19.73 -29.87 -29.64
N THR A 204 -18.83 -30.34 -30.50
CA THR A 204 -17.38 -30.45 -30.18
C THR A 204 -16.67 -29.10 -30.19
N LYS A 205 -17.07 -28.16 -31.07
CA LYS A 205 -16.48 -26.81 -31.11
C LYS A 205 -17.00 -25.93 -29.96
N LYS A 206 -18.27 -26.13 -29.57
CA LYS A 206 -18.87 -25.49 -28.39
C LYS A 206 -18.37 -26.13 -27.09
N LEU A 207 -18.14 -27.44 -27.04
CA LEU A 207 -17.44 -28.13 -25.93
C LEU A 207 -15.99 -27.67 -25.79
N LEU A 208 -15.27 -27.42 -26.89
CA LEU A 208 -13.93 -26.84 -26.84
C LEU A 208 -13.91 -25.39 -26.31
N GLN A 209 -14.97 -24.61 -26.56
CA GLN A 209 -15.17 -23.30 -25.94
C GLN A 209 -15.69 -23.37 -24.49
N MET A 210 -16.41 -24.45 -24.15
CA MET A 210 -16.96 -24.72 -22.83
C MET A 210 -16.07 -25.59 -21.95
N LEU A 211 -14.84 -25.93 -22.35
CA LEU A 211 -13.89 -26.65 -21.49
C LEU A 211 -13.44 -25.70 -20.36
N PRO A 212 -13.93 -25.88 -19.13
CA PRO A 212 -13.46 -25.13 -17.98
C PRO A 212 -12.17 -25.81 -17.54
N GLY A 213 -11.01 -25.31 -17.97
CA GLY A 213 -9.78 -26.08 -17.76
C GLY A 213 -8.43 -25.44 -18.09
N LEU A 214 -8.37 -24.16 -18.48
CA LEU A 214 -7.11 -23.42 -18.52
C LEU A 214 -6.93 -22.49 -17.30
N ARG A 215 -7.54 -22.86 -16.17
CA ARG A 215 -7.40 -22.14 -14.91
C ARG A 215 -6.68 -23.08 -13.95
N SER A 216 -5.41 -22.78 -13.67
CA SER A 216 -4.68 -23.44 -12.61
C SER A 216 -5.37 -23.14 -11.28
N GLU A 217 -5.58 -24.18 -10.46
CA GLU A 217 -6.15 -24.13 -9.10
C GLU A 217 -5.34 -23.28 -8.09
N GLU A 218 -4.32 -22.53 -8.55
CA GLU A 218 -3.51 -21.63 -7.71
C GLU A 218 -4.07 -20.19 -7.62
N ASP A 219 -5.10 -19.83 -8.40
CA ASP A 219 -5.73 -18.50 -8.35
C ASP A 219 -6.87 -18.46 -7.31
N SER A 220 -6.51 -18.49 -6.02
CA SER A 220 -7.43 -18.39 -4.87
C SER A 220 -8.05 -17.00 -4.65
N GLY A 221 -8.47 -16.35 -5.75
CA GLY A 221 -9.20 -15.09 -5.74
C GLY A 221 -9.48 -14.63 -7.17
N VAL A 222 -10.60 -15.08 -7.75
CA VAL A 222 -11.00 -14.63 -9.09
C VAL A 222 -11.44 -13.16 -8.99
N ASP A 223 -10.52 -12.24 -9.24
CA ASP A 223 -10.81 -10.80 -9.33
C ASP A 223 -11.39 -10.46 -10.72
N PHE A 224 -12.38 -9.56 -10.79
CA PHE A 224 -12.92 -9.02 -12.05
C PHE A 224 -11.81 -8.47 -12.96
N ARG A 225 -10.74 -7.90 -12.39
CA ARG A 225 -9.57 -7.44 -13.16
C ARG A 225 -8.83 -8.56 -13.89
N LEU A 226 -8.68 -9.71 -13.24
CA LEU A 226 -8.01 -10.85 -13.84
C LEU A 226 -8.84 -11.41 -15.00
N LEU A 227 -10.16 -11.51 -14.82
CA LEU A 227 -11.10 -11.91 -15.88
C LEU A 227 -11.05 -10.95 -17.08
N LEU A 228 -11.09 -9.64 -16.83
CA LEU A 228 -10.98 -8.63 -17.88
C LEU A 228 -9.63 -8.73 -18.61
N HIS A 229 -8.53 -8.93 -17.88
CA HIS A 229 -7.21 -9.12 -18.49
C HIS A 229 -7.14 -10.37 -19.39
N GLN A 230 -7.66 -11.50 -18.90
CA GLN A 230 -7.70 -12.74 -19.67
C GLN A 230 -8.53 -12.56 -20.95
N ARG A 231 -9.69 -11.91 -20.86
CA ARG A 231 -10.57 -11.67 -22.01
C ARG A 231 -9.95 -10.73 -23.04
N THR A 232 -9.35 -9.61 -22.61
CA THR A 232 -8.65 -8.68 -23.52
C THR A 232 -7.47 -9.37 -24.22
N LYS A 233 -6.75 -10.26 -23.54
CA LYS A 233 -5.67 -11.07 -24.14
C LYS A 233 -6.19 -12.04 -25.20
N GLN A 234 -7.31 -12.72 -24.94
CA GLN A 234 -7.96 -13.62 -25.90
C GLN A 234 -8.42 -12.87 -27.17
N LEU A 235 -9.09 -11.72 -26.99
CA LEU A 235 -9.55 -10.90 -28.12
C LEU A 235 -8.39 -10.40 -28.98
N LYS A 236 -7.29 -9.99 -28.35
CA LYS A 236 -6.07 -9.59 -29.09
C LYS A 236 -5.50 -10.72 -29.94
N ALA A 237 -5.63 -11.98 -29.50
CA ALA A 237 -5.15 -13.14 -30.25
C ALA A 237 -6.12 -13.55 -31.37
N ALA A 238 -7.41 -13.27 -31.22
CA ALA A 238 -8.46 -13.66 -32.18
C ALA A 238 -8.73 -12.60 -33.26
N MET A 239 -8.46 -11.32 -33.01
CA MET A 239 -8.80 -10.21 -33.90
C MET A 239 -7.57 -9.74 -34.70
N GLU A 240 -7.75 -9.54 -36.01
CA GLU A 240 -6.69 -8.97 -36.88
C GLU A 240 -6.35 -7.52 -36.52
N THR A 241 -7.35 -6.73 -36.12
CA THR A 241 -7.19 -5.37 -35.63
C THR A 241 -7.42 -5.33 -34.12
N PRO A 242 -6.36 -5.14 -33.30
CA PRO A 242 -6.51 -5.10 -31.86
C PRO A 242 -7.37 -3.93 -31.40
N LEU A 243 -8.33 -4.20 -30.52
CA LEU A 243 -9.08 -3.15 -29.82
C LEU A 243 -8.12 -2.30 -28.95
N GLN A 244 -8.43 -1.01 -28.88
CA GLN A 244 -7.74 -0.07 -27.99
C GLN A 244 -8.58 0.14 -26.74
N TYR A 245 -7.91 0.16 -25.59
CA TYR A 245 -8.51 0.33 -24.29
C TYR A 245 -7.88 1.50 -23.55
N GLY A 246 -8.70 2.38 -22.98
CA GLY A 246 -8.22 3.50 -22.18
C GLY A 246 -7.90 3.10 -20.74
N TYR A 247 -6.66 3.33 -20.33
CA TYR A 247 -6.20 3.09 -18.96
C TYR A 247 -5.54 4.32 -18.36
N TYR A 248 -5.93 4.68 -17.14
CA TYR A 248 -5.26 5.78 -16.44
C TYR A 248 -3.92 5.29 -15.89
N MET A 249 -2.85 5.96 -16.29
CA MET A 249 -1.51 5.68 -15.82
C MET A 249 -0.83 6.96 -15.33
N PRO A 250 0.04 6.88 -14.31
CA PRO A 250 0.72 8.04 -13.77
C PRO A 250 1.69 8.60 -14.82
N LYS A 251 1.60 9.92 -15.07
CA LYS A 251 2.50 10.63 -15.97
C LYS A 251 3.74 11.07 -15.20
N PHE A 252 4.91 10.59 -15.58
CA PHE A 252 6.18 10.98 -14.97
C PHE A 252 6.69 12.32 -15.51
N THR A 253 7.45 13.02 -14.68
CA THR A 253 8.14 14.28 -15.02
C THR A 253 9.65 14.11 -14.87
N ASP A 254 10.42 15.06 -15.39
CA ASP A 254 11.90 15.08 -15.30
C ASP A 254 12.46 15.21 -13.88
N ASN A 255 11.61 15.57 -12.91
CA ASN A 255 11.96 15.52 -11.48
C ASN A 255 12.12 14.09 -10.93
N CYS A 256 11.72 13.06 -11.69
CA CYS A 256 11.84 11.67 -11.28
C CYS A 256 13.25 11.13 -11.55
N PHE A 257 14.00 10.83 -10.49
CA PHE A 257 15.31 10.17 -10.58
C PHE A 257 15.29 8.68 -10.24
N GLY A 258 14.11 8.08 -10.18
CA GLY A 258 13.95 6.63 -9.99
C GLY A 258 14.33 6.09 -8.60
N CYS A 259 13.96 6.80 -7.53
CA CYS A 259 14.29 6.40 -6.16
C CYS A 259 13.66 5.08 -5.64
N GLY A 260 12.68 4.50 -6.35
CA GLY A 260 12.02 3.25 -5.92
C GLY A 260 10.91 3.40 -4.87
N ARG A 261 10.65 4.60 -4.33
CA ARG A 261 9.65 4.78 -3.26
C ARG A 261 8.23 4.47 -3.71
N CYS A 262 7.87 4.89 -4.92
CA CYS A 262 6.54 4.62 -5.52
C CYS A 262 6.33 3.13 -5.84
N GLU A 263 7.37 2.42 -6.28
CA GLU A 263 7.34 0.96 -6.46
C GLU A 263 7.05 0.25 -5.13
N LYS A 264 7.79 0.56 -4.08
CA LYS A 264 7.58 -0.04 -2.74
C LYS A 264 6.21 0.29 -2.14
N ALA A 265 5.66 1.45 -2.47
CA ALA A 265 4.32 1.85 -2.05
C ALA A 265 3.21 1.18 -2.87
N CYS A 266 3.50 0.73 -4.09
CA CYS A 266 2.54 0.06 -4.96
C CYS A 266 2.30 -1.39 -4.48
N ARG A 267 1.36 -1.56 -3.55
CA ARG A 267 1.06 -2.88 -2.95
C ARG A 267 0.43 -3.87 -3.93
N ALA A 268 -0.20 -3.38 -4.99
CA ALA A 268 -0.65 -4.21 -6.10
C ALA A 268 0.52 -4.73 -6.97
N ASN A 269 1.75 -4.29 -6.70
CA ASN A 269 2.95 -4.60 -7.48
C ASN A 269 2.78 -4.32 -8.98
N ALA A 270 1.98 -3.30 -9.30
CA ALA A 270 1.73 -2.87 -10.67
C ALA A 270 2.89 -2.05 -11.23
N LEU A 271 3.65 -1.36 -10.38
CA LEU A 271 4.75 -0.46 -10.76
C LEU A 271 6.10 -1.08 -10.36
N LYS A 272 7.05 -1.19 -11.30
CA LYS A 272 8.38 -1.77 -11.09
C LYS A 272 9.50 -0.96 -11.73
N PHE A 273 10.64 -0.86 -11.05
CA PHE A 273 11.86 -0.28 -11.62
C PHE A 273 12.76 -1.39 -12.16
N GLU A 274 13.03 -1.37 -13.47
CA GLU A 274 13.95 -2.28 -14.13
C GLU A 274 15.26 -1.58 -14.46
N GLU A 275 16.36 -2.12 -13.97
CA GLU A 275 17.71 -1.61 -14.27
C GLU A 275 18.22 -2.28 -15.56
N MET A 276 18.54 -1.46 -16.56
CA MET A 276 19.07 -1.93 -17.82
C MET A 276 20.60 -1.98 -17.77
N PRO A 277 21.25 -2.88 -18.53
CA PRO A 277 22.71 -3.01 -18.57
C PRO A 277 23.46 -1.72 -18.99
N ASN A 278 22.77 -0.81 -19.68
CA ASN A 278 23.31 0.48 -20.11
C ASN A 278 23.30 1.57 -19.02
N GLY A 279 23.01 1.22 -17.77
CA GLY A 279 22.93 2.17 -16.64
C GLY A 279 21.66 3.03 -16.61
N GLN A 280 20.73 2.83 -17.56
CA GLN A 280 19.41 3.47 -17.51
C GLN A 280 18.44 2.63 -16.68
N THR A 281 17.59 3.28 -15.90
CA THR A 281 16.46 2.63 -15.24
C THR A 281 15.18 2.92 -16.01
N ARG A 282 14.39 1.88 -16.27
CA ARG A 282 13.07 1.98 -16.88
C ARG A 282 12.01 1.76 -15.82
N MET A 283 10.98 2.58 -15.86
CA MET A 283 9.80 2.40 -15.06
C MET A 283 8.76 1.65 -15.87
N VAL A 284 8.36 0.48 -15.39
CA VAL A 284 7.36 -0.39 -16.02
C VAL A 284 6.12 -0.46 -15.16
N LEU A 285 4.96 -0.22 -15.76
CA LEU A 285 3.65 -0.41 -15.13
C LEU A 285 2.88 -1.53 -15.83
N THR A 286 2.26 -2.42 -15.05
CA THR A 286 1.33 -3.44 -15.53
C THR A 286 -0.11 -2.97 -15.31
N PRO A 287 -0.82 -2.50 -16.36
CA PRO A 287 -2.16 -1.92 -16.26
C PRO A 287 -3.17 -2.81 -15.54
N TRP A 288 -3.26 -4.11 -15.86
CA TRP A 288 -4.27 -4.97 -15.23
C TRP A 288 -4.13 -5.13 -13.71
N LYS A 289 -2.94 -4.87 -13.16
CA LYS A 289 -2.69 -4.86 -11.70
C LYS A 289 -2.90 -3.48 -11.08
N CYS A 290 -2.92 -2.42 -11.89
CA CYS A 290 -2.99 -1.05 -11.40
C CYS A 290 -4.42 -0.68 -11.01
N SER A 291 -4.65 -0.33 -9.75
CA SER A 291 -5.98 0.08 -9.28
C SER A 291 -6.32 1.55 -9.49
N GLU A 292 -5.47 2.29 -10.20
CA GLU A 292 -5.61 3.75 -10.39
C GLU A 292 -5.75 4.53 -9.07
N CYS A 293 -5.26 3.97 -7.96
CA CYS A 293 -5.48 4.51 -6.62
C CYS A 293 -4.68 5.79 -6.32
N GLY A 294 -3.62 6.07 -7.08
CA GLY A 294 -2.79 7.27 -6.89
C GLY A 294 -1.85 7.25 -5.68
N VAL A 295 -1.72 6.12 -4.96
CA VAL A 295 -0.77 5.97 -3.83
C VAL A 295 0.67 6.32 -4.26
N CYS A 296 1.07 5.90 -5.47
CA CYS A 296 2.40 6.17 -6.03
C CYS A 296 2.70 7.67 -6.16
N MET A 297 1.69 8.49 -6.47
CA MET A 297 1.83 9.94 -6.59
C MET A 297 1.92 10.59 -5.20
N ASN A 298 1.07 10.16 -4.27
CA ASN A 298 1.01 10.73 -2.93
C ASN A 298 2.27 10.47 -2.10
N VAL A 299 2.95 9.35 -2.32
CA VAL A 299 4.21 9.04 -1.62
C VAL A 299 5.42 9.80 -2.20
N CYS A 300 5.28 10.45 -3.35
CA CYS A 300 6.39 11.06 -4.08
C CYS A 300 6.74 12.44 -3.51
N SER A 301 7.74 12.49 -2.64
CA SER A 301 8.20 13.75 -2.02
C SER A 301 8.78 14.75 -3.03
N ASN A 302 9.30 14.28 -4.17
CA ASN A 302 9.91 15.14 -5.19
C ASN A 302 8.95 15.59 -6.29
N LYS A 303 7.64 15.30 -6.13
CA LYS A 303 6.63 15.63 -7.14
C LYS A 303 7.02 15.16 -8.56
N GLY A 304 7.54 13.94 -8.66
CA GLY A 304 7.97 13.33 -9.92
C GLY A 304 6.84 12.87 -10.84
N PHE A 305 5.60 13.31 -10.57
CA PHE A 305 4.38 12.92 -11.26
C PHE A 305 3.55 14.16 -11.59
N ASP A 306 2.96 14.15 -12.78
CA ASP A 306 2.02 15.15 -13.30
C ASP A 306 0.63 14.52 -13.47
N GLY A 307 0.08 14.03 -12.35
CA GLY A 307 -1.24 13.40 -12.31
C GLY A 307 -1.35 12.05 -13.04
N MET A 308 -2.60 11.62 -13.21
CA MET A 308 -2.95 10.45 -14.02
C MET A 308 -3.40 10.92 -15.40
N LYS A 309 -2.90 10.28 -16.45
CA LYS A 309 -3.32 10.54 -17.83
C LYS A 309 -3.93 9.27 -18.42
N LEU A 310 -4.95 9.43 -19.24
CA LEU A 310 -5.56 8.33 -20.00
C LEU A 310 -4.66 7.98 -21.18
N TYR A 311 -4.26 6.72 -21.29
CA TYR A 311 -3.51 6.19 -22.43
C TYR A 311 -4.31 5.10 -23.11
N GLN A 312 -4.26 5.08 -24.44
CA GLN A 312 -4.86 4.04 -25.26
C GLN A 312 -3.88 2.87 -25.41
N LEU A 313 -4.31 1.68 -25.03
CA LEU A 313 -3.51 0.47 -24.99
C LEU A 313 -4.16 -0.66 -25.78
N THR A 314 -3.38 -1.42 -26.52
CA THR A 314 -3.86 -2.65 -27.18
C THR A 314 -3.70 -3.89 -26.30
N THR A 315 -2.90 -3.79 -25.24
CA THR A 315 -2.76 -4.85 -24.23
C THR A 315 -2.71 -4.25 -22.84
N LEU A 316 -3.26 -4.97 -21.87
CA LEU A 316 -3.14 -4.61 -20.46
C LEU A 316 -1.86 -5.17 -19.82
N GLY A 317 -0.86 -5.57 -20.63
CA GLY A 317 0.44 -6.09 -20.17
C GLY A 317 1.44 -4.98 -19.79
N PRO A 318 2.68 -5.33 -19.41
CA PRO A 318 3.67 -4.35 -18.95
C PRO A 318 3.99 -3.26 -19.99
N VAL A 319 3.92 -2.00 -19.57
CA VAL A 319 4.19 -0.80 -20.38
C VAL A 319 5.30 0.02 -19.73
N VAL A 320 6.29 0.44 -20.53
CA VAL A 320 7.33 1.36 -20.07
C VAL A 320 6.76 2.78 -20.04
N LEU A 321 6.67 3.38 -18.85
CA LEU A 321 6.13 4.74 -18.67
C LEU A 321 7.19 5.83 -18.71
N TYR A 322 8.38 5.53 -18.19
CA TYR A 322 9.43 6.53 -18.03
C TYR A 322 10.81 5.89 -18.05
N LYS A 323 11.82 6.67 -18.44
CA LYS A 323 13.22 6.27 -18.43
C LYS A 323 14.02 7.36 -17.74
N CYS A 324 14.85 6.99 -16.79
CA CYS A 324 15.73 7.92 -16.09
C CYS A 324 17.07 7.27 -15.76
N THR A 325 18.08 8.09 -15.54
CA THR A 325 19.37 7.65 -15.01
C THR A 325 19.39 7.87 -13.50
N LYS A 326 19.84 6.85 -12.74
CA LYS A 326 19.99 6.96 -11.29
C LYS A 326 21.37 7.51 -10.98
N THR A 327 21.45 8.62 -10.25
CA THR A 327 22.66 8.99 -9.54
C THR A 327 22.66 8.31 -8.17
N LEU A 328 23.78 7.70 -7.78
CA LEU A 328 23.89 6.98 -6.51
C LEU A 328 24.74 7.77 -5.51
N CYS A 329 24.38 7.68 -4.24
CA CYS A 329 25.14 8.27 -3.14
C CYS A 329 26.52 7.60 -3.03
N LYS A 330 27.59 8.41 -3.02
CA LYS A 330 28.97 7.92 -2.89
C LYS A 330 29.24 7.11 -1.61
N GLN A 331 28.48 7.35 -0.54
CA GLN A 331 28.67 6.67 0.74
C GLN A 331 27.79 5.43 0.96
N CYS A 332 26.52 5.46 0.53
CA CYS A 332 25.57 4.38 0.85
C CYS A 332 24.92 3.72 -0.37
N GLY A 333 25.28 4.14 -1.60
CA GLY A 333 24.75 3.57 -2.83
C GLY A 333 23.25 3.82 -3.09
N LYS A 334 22.55 4.56 -2.22
CA LYS A 334 21.12 4.88 -2.43
C LYS A 334 20.94 5.89 -3.57
N PRO A 335 19.85 5.81 -4.35
CA PRO A 335 19.56 6.79 -5.39
C PRO A 335 19.33 8.17 -4.79
N ILE A 336 19.94 9.19 -5.38
CA ILE A 336 19.87 10.60 -4.99
C ILE A 336 19.32 11.44 -6.13
N ALA A 337 18.87 12.65 -5.82
CA ALA A 337 18.51 13.60 -6.87
C ALA A 337 19.78 14.02 -7.65
N PRO A 338 19.68 14.31 -8.95
CA PRO A 338 20.83 14.69 -9.77
C PRO A 338 21.62 15.89 -9.20
N ASP A 339 20.93 16.88 -8.62
CA ASP A 339 21.56 18.10 -8.06
C ASP A 339 21.88 18.01 -6.56
N SER A 340 22.11 16.80 -6.05
CA SER A 340 22.44 16.61 -4.63
C SER A 340 23.83 17.17 -4.32
N ALA A 341 23.89 18.20 -3.46
CA ALA A 341 25.15 18.76 -2.98
C ALA A 341 26.12 17.64 -2.50
N GLU A 342 27.37 17.70 -2.97
CA GLU A 342 28.46 16.75 -2.68
C GLU A 342 28.26 15.31 -3.18
N GLY A 343 27.18 15.01 -3.92
CA GLY A 343 26.86 13.64 -4.34
C GLY A 343 26.48 12.72 -3.17
N LEU A 344 26.02 13.30 -2.06
CA LEU A 344 25.59 12.59 -0.85
C LEU A 344 24.07 12.66 -0.67
N CYS A 345 23.47 11.57 -0.18
CA CYS A 345 22.07 11.59 0.22
C CYS A 345 21.88 12.42 1.49
N SER A 346 20.66 12.91 1.74
CA SER A 346 20.33 13.72 2.92
C SER A 346 20.73 13.04 4.23
N VAL A 347 20.52 11.73 4.35
CA VAL A 347 20.88 10.94 5.53
C VAL A 347 22.39 10.88 5.73
N CYS A 348 23.17 10.61 4.66
CA CYS A 348 24.63 10.59 4.71
C CYS A 348 25.20 11.96 5.06
N ARG A 349 24.66 13.03 4.49
CA ARG A 349 25.04 14.41 4.81
C ARG A 349 24.78 14.76 6.28
N ILE A 350 23.60 14.38 6.81
CA ILE A 350 23.28 14.57 8.22
C ILE A 350 24.26 13.77 9.09
N LYS A 351 24.48 12.48 8.79
CA LYS A 351 25.44 11.64 9.53
C LYS A 351 26.85 12.25 9.54
N ALA A 352 27.36 12.70 8.40
CA ALA A 352 28.66 13.35 8.31
C ALA A 352 28.74 14.64 9.15
N ARG A 353 27.68 15.46 9.14
CA ARG A 353 27.60 16.67 9.98
C ARG A 353 27.53 16.33 11.47
N THR A 354 26.79 15.29 11.84
CA THR A 354 26.68 14.85 13.24
C THR A 354 28.00 14.31 13.74
N LEU A 355 28.73 13.53 12.94
CA LEU A 355 30.07 13.04 13.28
C LEU A 355 31.06 14.20 13.49
N LYS A 356 31.09 15.19 12.59
CA LYS A 356 31.92 16.40 12.78
C LYS A 356 31.61 17.13 14.09
N ARG A 357 30.33 17.30 14.42
CA ARG A 357 29.91 17.93 15.68
C ARG A 357 30.33 17.12 16.92
N GLN A 358 30.27 15.79 16.85
CA GLN A 358 30.72 14.90 17.93
C GLN A 358 32.24 14.99 18.11
N GLU A 359 32.99 15.04 17.00
CA GLU A 359 34.45 15.21 16.99
C GLU A 359 34.85 16.56 17.61
N GLU A 360 34.23 17.66 17.17
CA GLU A 360 34.46 19.01 17.72
C GLU A 360 34.11 19.09 19.21
N ALA A 361 33.01 18.45 19.64
CA ALA A 361 32.63 18.39 21.04
C ALA A 361 33.65 17.59 21.88
N ARG A 362 34.18 16.48 21.33
CA ARG A 362 35.24 15.70 21.97
C ARG A 362 36.53 16.50 22.13
N GLN A 363 36.97 17.18 21.08
CA GLN A 363 38.16 18.04 21.11
C GLN A 363 38.01 19.18 22.12
N ARG A 364 36.85 19.85 22.16
CA ARG A 364 36.57 20.88 23.17
C ARG A 364 36.55 20.32 24.60
N ALA A 365 36.00 19.13 24.80
CA ALA A 365 36.00 18.49 26.10
C ALA A 365 37.42 18.11 26.57
N GLU A 366 38.28 17.65 25.66
CA GLU A 366 39.69 17.39 25.93
C GLU A 366 40.46 18.67 26.24
N GLN A 367 40.24 19.75 25.48
CA GLN A 367 40.82 21.08 25.77
C GLN A 367 40.41 21.59 27.15
N LEU A 368 39.11 21.54 27.49
CA LEU A 368 38.62 21.96 28.81
C LEU A 368 39.18 21.09 29.94
N LYS A 369 39.38 19.78 29.72
CA LYS A 369 40.05 18.90 30.70
C LYS A 369 41.51 19.30 30.89
N ALA A 370 42.23 19.57 29.80
CA ALA A 370 43.62 20.02 29.85
C ALA A 370 43.75 21.39 30.54
N GLU A 371 42.87 22.35 30.24
CA GLU A 371 42.84 23.66 30.90
C GLU A 371 42.54 23.54 32.39
N ARG A 372 41.59 22.68 32.80
CA ARG A 372 41.30 22.42 34.21
C ARG A 372 42.48 21.77 34.92
N ALA A 373 43.15 20.81 34.27
CA ALA A 373 44.34 20.17 34.82
C ALA A 373 45.50 21.18 34.97
N ALA A 374 45.70 22.06 33.99
CA ALA A 374 46.70 23.12 34.05
C ALA A 374 46.42 24.12 35.19
N LYS A 375 45.16 24.57 35.34
CA LYS A 375 44.77 25.44 36.46
C LYS A 375 44.95 24.77 37.81
N ALA A 376 44.57 23.50 37.94
CA ALA A 376 44.77 22.74 39.17
C ALA A 376 46.27 22.58 39.50
N ALA A 377 47.12 22.38 38.49
CA ALA A 377 48.57 22.33 38.68
C ALA A 377 49.15 23.69 39.10
N GLU A 378 48.66 24.79 38.53
CA GLU A 378 49.05 26.16 38.92
C GLU A 378 48.59 26.50 40.35
N GLU A 379 47.36 26.14 40.72
CA GLU A 379 46.83 26.31 42.08
C GLU A 379 47.61 25.45 43.09
N ALA A 380 47.96 24.20 42.73
CA ALA A 380 48.79 23.35 43.57
C ALA A 380 50.22 23.91 43.74
N ALA A 381 50.80 24.48 42.68
CA ALA A 381 52.10 25.14 42.76
C ALA A 381 52.05 26.38 43.69
N LYS A 382 51.03 27.23 43.54
CA LYS A 382 50.81 28.38 44.44
C LYS A 382 50.56 27.95 45.89
N ALA A 383 49.82 26.87 46.11
CA ALA A 383 49.60 26.33 47.44
C ALA A 383 50.89 25.79 48.06
N ALA A 384 51.75 25.15 47.27
CA ALA A 384 53.07 24.69 47.73
C ALA A 384 54.01 25.87 48.04
N GLU A 385 53.98 26.94 47.24
CA GLU A 385 54.75 28.17 47.48
C GLU A 385 54.28 28.87 48.77
N ASN A 386 52.97 29.04 48.97
CA ASN A 386 52.42 29.59 50.20
C ASN A 386 52.71 28.69 51.43
N ALA A 387 52.72 27.36 51.25
CA ALA A 387 53.09 26.42 52.31
C ALA A 387 54.59 26.51 52.67
N ALA A 388 55.46 26.82 51.69
CA ALA A 388 56.87 27.05 51.93
C ALA A 388 57.13 28.40 52.62
N GLU A 389 56.41 29.47 52.26
CA GLU A 389 56.47 30.75 52.96
C GLU A 389 55.96 30.64 54.40
N THR A 390 54.82 29.97 54.64
CA THR A 390 54.30 29.76 56.00
C THR A 390 55.21 28.84 56.84
N ALA A 391 55.90 27.87 56.24
CA ALA A 391 56.93 27.09 56.93
C ALA A 391 58.20 27.92 57.23
N ALA A 392 58.54 28.90 56.38
CA ALA A 392 59.63 29.84 56.62
C ALA A 392 59.29 30.83 57.74
N GLU A 393 58.04 31.31 57.82
CA GLU A 393 57.56 32.13 58.94
C GLU A 393 57.49 31.32 60.25
N ALA A 394 56.99 30.08 60.21
CA ALA A 394 56.96 29.21 61.39
C ALA A 394 58.35 28.82 61.90
N THR A 395 59.35 28.72 61.03
CA THR A 395 60.76 28.50 61.44
C THR A 395 61.42 29.78 61.96
N ALA A 396 61.00 30.97 61.50
CA ALA A 396 61.38 32.24 62.11
C ALA A 396 60.74 32.45 63.50
N GLU A 397 59.49 32.04 63.71
CA GLU A 397 58.82 32.08 65.02
C GLU A 397 59.35 30.99 65.99
N ALA A 398 59.69 29.80 65.50
CA ALA A 398 60.33 28.76 66.31
C ALA A 398 61.79 29.11 66.72
N ALA A 399 62.51 29.88 65.90
CA ALA A 399 63.80 30.48 66.27
C ALA A 399 63.64 31.59 67.34
N ALA A 400 62.47 32.24 67.43
CA ALA A 400 62.16 33.18 68.51
C ALA A 400 61.71 32.49 69.82
N GLN A 401 61.11 31.29 69.74
CA GLN A 401 60.62 30.53 70.91
C GLN A 401 61.65 29.57 71.53
N THR A 402 62.79 29.33 70.89
CA THR A 402 63.89 28.50 71.44
C THR A 402 64.80 29.24 72.44
N ALA A 403 64.38 30.39 72.95
CA ALA A 403 65.02 31.10 74.07
C ALA A 403 64.33 30.85 75.43
N GLU A 404 63.11 30.31 75.47
CA GLU A 404 62.39 30.05 76.72
C GLU A 404 61.72 28.68 76.66
N THR A 405 62.36 27.68 77.27
CA THR A 405 61.79 26.67 78.18
C THR A 405 62.56 25.35 78.11
N ALA A 406 63.54 25.24 79.02
CA ALA A 406 64.04 23.96 79.49
C ALA A 406 63.44 23.70 80.88
N ALA A 407 62.64 22.64 81.03
CA ALA A 407 62.78 21.66 82.12
C ALA A 407 61.59 20.67 82.24
N ALA A 408 61.99 19.41 82.38
CA ALA A 408 61.39 18.34 83.19
C ALA A 408 60.29 17.41 82.60
N LEU A 409 60.79 16.21 82.26
CA LEU A 409 60.17 14.86 82.24
C LEU A 409 59.86 14.35 83.68
N PRO A 410 59.05 13.28 83.94
CA PRO A 410 59.35 11.91 83.48
C PRO A 410 58.17 10.92 83.25
N GLU A 411 58.59 9.68 82.95
CA GLU A 411 58.00 8.52 82.29
C GLU A 411 57.02 7.66 83.12
N THR A 412 56.21 6.81 82.45
CA THR A 412 56.21 5.33 82.62
C THR A 412 55.31 4.61 81.59
N ILE A 413 55.74 3.41 81.17
CA ILE A 413 55.23 2.51 80.10
C ILE A 413 54.57 1.26 80.76
N PRO A 414 53.60 0.52 80.15
CA PRO A 414 53.91 -0.69 79.33
C PRO A 414 52.97 -0.83 78.08
N ALA A 415 53.44 -1.12 76.86
CA ALA A 415 53.93 -2.37 76.25
C ALA A 415 52.84 -3.36 75.73
N GLY A 416 52.92 -3.71 74.44
CA GLY A 416 52.33 -4.94 73.83
C GLY A 416 51.56 -4.73 72.52
N GLN A 417 52.21 -4.72 71.34
CA GLN A 417 52.22 -5.81 70.30
C GLN A 417 50.90 -5.98 69.50
N SER A 418 50.83 -6.27 68.20
CA SER A 418 51.75 -6.31 67.05
C SER A 418 50.87 -6.57 65.79
N ALA A 419 51.28 -5.98 64.66
CA ALA A 419 51.17 -6.43 63.26
C ALA A 419 49.84 -6.91 62.60
N ALA A 420 49.59 -6.29 61.44
CA ALA A 420 48.68 -6.66 60.34
C ALA A 420 49.09 -7.99 59.63
N PRO A 421 48.41 -8.53 58.58
CA PRO A 421 48.21 -7.82 57.30
C PRO A 421 46.96 -8.16 56.43
N ALA A 422 46.69 -7.23 55.50
CA ALA A 422 46.29 -7.38 54.09
C ALA A 422 45.02 -8.15 53.63
N ASN A 423 44.22 -7.46 52.81
CA ASN A 423 44.11 -7.63 51.34
C ASN A 423 42.68 -7.81 50.76
N VAL A 424 42.39 -7.05 49.68
CA VAL A 424 41.42 -7.25 48.54
C VAL A 424 39.92 -7.46 48.89
N THR A 425 38.86 -7.07 48.16
CA THR A 425 38.59 -6.68 46.75
C THR A 425 37.17 -6.08 46.67
N ALA A 426 36.85 -5.38 45.59
CA ALA A 426 35.51 -4.85 45.23
C ALA A 426 34.48 -5.92 44.81
N PRO A 427 33.18 -5.54 44.70
CA PRO A 427 32.41 -5.80 43.47
C PRO A 427 31.65 -4.53 43.02
N ALA A 428 31.69 -4.09 41.75
CA ALA A 428 31.15 -4.64 40.50
C ALA A 428 29.69 -4.22 40.21
N LEU A 429 29.54 -3.68 38.99
CA LEU A 429 28.39 -3.05 38.34
C LEU A 429 27.22 -4.02 38.10
N GLY A 430 25.99 -3.51 38.21
CA GLY A 430 24.77 -4.18 37.77
C GLY A 430 24.37 -3.78 36.34
N GLU A 431 23.95 -4.77 35.55
CA GLU A 431 23.39 -4.68 34.19
C GLU A 431 21.85 -4.92 34.19
N PRO A 432 21.14 -4.71 33.06
CA PRO A 432 19.77 -4.20 33.02
C PRO A 432 18.68 -5.27 32.96
N VAL A 433 17.45 -4.85 33.25
CA VAL A 433 16.22 -5.65 33.15
C VAL A 433 15.51 -5.36 31.82
N SER A 434 15.16 -6.43 31.11
CA SER A 434 14.24 -6.47 29.97
C SER A 434 12.99 -7.25 30.36
N GLU A 435 11.81 -6.66 30.17
CA GLU A 435 10.54 -7.30 29.79
C GLU A 435 9.71 -6.32 28.96
#